data_AF-A0A970FFL7-F1
#
_entry.id   AF-A0A970FFL7-F1
#
_cell.length_a   1.000
_cell.length_b   1.000
_cell.length_c   1.000
_cell.angle_alpha   90.00
_cell.angle_beta   90.00
_cell.angle_gamma   90.00
#
_symmetry.space_group_name_H-M   'P 1'
#
loop_
_entity.id
_entity.type
_entity.pdbx_description
1 polymer ?
#
loop_
_entity_poly.entity_id
_entity_poly.type
_entity_poly.pdbx_seq_one_letter_code
_entity_poly.pdbx_strand_id
1 'polypeptide(L)'
;MLVIGCFAASVEAAYPLMAGEERLGTVSTVKQGADILVSLQDMASLLGLGTAVKGDTLAVTSNRSKAQFVSGASAAWLDVELVPLAAPCVEWKGRWLLDGRSALKMFTLLLNRSGRQVQLSFGPEEPDGTAPPPVAEVAPSPVADKPSPPAKVEVTTPAPVVDVAPPATPVPVTAAAKDRPVLKGIRWGEEGGKLRAVMDCEGEEAPEVQRGSDGVRIYFSSGQWPVPGTPSPYGDVKVNAMHFGDRILVEFISSIPVHEVMTLESPKRLVIDFMRPGGVSAPRPVKPSPGKPVLPSVPPGRGPSGGRPIVVIDPGHGGKDPGAVGNGIREKDLNLAVSKRLAARLKELGIDARLTRDTDVYLTLRRRTEIANEMNAELFVSVHGNALPPGRSATGMEIYIMALPTDKDAMELARLENREIGNNGGDAAKAADQRTQMLLNILGNMQQNAKISESTGFAEYLFKSGNAGGIKMRRVAQAPFFVLRGAAMPSVLIELGFITDKNEAKLLADGVYQAKMANSLAKGIQDYLKNH
;
A
#
# COMPACT_ATOMS: atom_id res chain seq x y z
N MET A 1 -21.39 -31.67 0.63
CA MET A 1 -22.09 -31.36 1.90
C MET A 1 -21.49 -30.08 2.43
N LEU A 2 -22.23 -28.98 2.30
CA LEU A 2 -21.81 -27.61 2.62
C LEU A 2 -21.68 -27.45 4.14
N VAL A 3 -20.54 -26.99 4.65
CA VAL A 3 -20.50 -26.45 6.01
C VAL A 3 -21.00 -25.01 5.93
N ILE A 4 -22.32 -24.86 6.08
CA ILE A 4 -22.97 -23.59 6.41
C ILE A 4 -22.58 -23.27 7.84
N GLY A 5 -21.77 -22.24 8.04
CA GLY A 5 -21.58 -21.67 9.37
C GLY A 5 -22.93 -21.12 9.86
N CYS A 6 -23.51 -21.75 10.88
CA CYS A 6 -24.74 -21.31 11.52
C CYS A 6 -24.58 -19.86 12.04
N PHE A 7 -25.34 -18.92 11.46
CA PHE A 7 -25.64 -17.63 12.08
C PHE A 7 -26.60 -17.85 13.23
N ALA A 8 -26.10 -17.84 14.47
CA ALA A 8 -26.93 -17.57 15.64
C ALA A 8 -26.98 -16.04 15.83
N ALA A 9 -27.84 -15.37 15.05
CA ALA A 9 -28.18 -13.97 15.28
C ALA A 9 -29.28 -13.94 16.34
N SER A 10 -28.96 -13.49 17.55
CA SER A 10 -29.91 -13.39 18.65
C SER A 10 -29.85 -11.96 19.20
N VAL A 11 -31.02 -11.30 19.13
CA VAL A 11 -31.38 -9.93 19.55
C VAL A 11 -31.29 -8.88 18.43
N GLU A 12 -32.45 -8.48 17.90
CA GLU A 12 -32.65 -7.20 17.20
C GLU A 12 -32.78 -6.11 18.26
N ALA A 13 -31.94 -5.08 18.20
CA ALA A 13 -32.08 -3.88 19.02
C ALA A 13 -32.27 -2.67 18.11
N ALA A 14 -32.75 -1.55 18.64
CA ALA A 14 -32.94 -0.32 17.87
C ALA A 14 -32.15 0.83 18.50
N TYR A 15 -31.35 1.52 17.68
CA TYR A 15 -30.57 2.67 18.14
C TYR A 15 -31.17 3.97 17.61
N PRO A 16 -31.36 5.01 18.45
CA PRO A 16 -31.79 6.32 17.98
C PRO A 16 -30.72 6.93 17.07
N LEU A 17 -31.08 7.33 15.85
CA LEU A 17 -30.22 8.14 14.99
C LEU A 17 -30.45 9.62 15.29
N MET A 18 -29.37 10.33 15.57
CA MET A 18 -29.37 11.74 15.94
C MET A 18 -28.65 12.57 14.86
N ALA A 19 -29.13 13.79 14.63
CA ALA A 19 -28.45 14.84 13.86
C ALA A 19 -28.20 16.04 14.77
N GLY A 20 -26.97 16.19 15.27
CA GLY A 20 -26.71 17.07 16.41
C GLY A 20 -27.52 16.64 17.63
N GLU A 21 -28.40 17.51 18.12
CA GLU A 21 -29.30 17.22 19.25
C GLU A 21 -30.69 16.69 18.81
N GLU A 22 -31.00 16.72 17.51
CA GLU A 22 -32.30 16.30 16.97
C GLU A 22 -32.39 14.78 16.79
N ARG A 23 -33.44 14.15 17.32
CA ARG A 23 -33.73 12.72 17.12
C ARG A 23 -34.47 12.54 15.79
N LEU A 24 -33.86 11.81 14.85
CA LEU A 24 -34.45 11.54 13.53
C LEU A 24 -35.35 10.31 13.52
N GLY A 25 -35.08 9.33 14.38
CA GLY A 25 -35.81 8.06 14.43
C GLY A 25 -34.94 6.94 14.98
N THR A 26 -35.34 5.69 14.75
CA THR A 26 -34.60 4.50 15.20
C THR A 26 -34.12 3.67 14.01
N VAL A 27 -32.91 3.13 14.14
CA VAL A 27 -32.26 2.28 13.14
C VAL A 27 -32.19 0.87 13.68
N SER A 28 -32.68 -0.10 12.91
CA SER A 28 -32.63 -1.51 13.27
C SER A 28 -31.20 -2.00 13.31
N THR A 29 -30.88 -2.83 14.31
CA THR A 29 -29.54 -3.38 14.49
C THR A 29 -29.54 -4.90 14.63
N VAL A 30 -28.41 -5.50 14.27
CA VAL A 30 -28.15 -6.92 14.44
C VAL A 30 -26.84 -7.08 15.20
N LYS A 31 -26.89 -7.83 16.31
CA LYS A 31 -25.70 -8.18 17.08
C LYS A 31 -24.99 -9.38 16.46
N GLN A 32 -23.73 -9.21 16.08
CA GLN A 32 -22.88 -10.26 15.54
C GLN A 32 -21.62 -10.38 16.40
N GLY A 33 -21.63 -11.31 17.37
CA GLY A 33 -20.55 -11.43 18.34
C GLY A 33 -20.48 -10.20 19.25
N ALA A 34 -19.35 -9.47 19.20
CA ALA A 34 -19.15 -8.23 19.95
C ALA A 34 -19.59 -6.96 19.17
N ASP A 35 -19.89 -7.10 17.88
CA ASP A 35 -20.18 -5.97 17.00
C ASP A 35 -21.69 -5.75 16.82
N ILE A 36 -22.08 -4.47 16.71
CA ILE A 36 -23.45 -4.04 16.42
C ILE A 36 -23.48 -3.48 15.01
N LEU A 37 -24.22 -4.16 14.14
CA LEU A 37 -24.43 -3.72 12.76
C LEU A 37 -25.76 -2.99 12.65
N VAL A 38 -25.78 -1.90 11.89
CA VAL A 38 -26.94 -1.03 11.69
C VAL A 38 -27.47 -1.13 10.26
N SER A 39 -28.79 -1.00 10.08
CA SER A 39 -29.43 -1.01 8.75
C SER A 39 -29.11 0.28 7.98
N LEU A 40 -28.43 0.12 6.83
CA LEU A 40 -28.13 1.23 5.92
C LEU A 40 -29.39 1.78 5.24
N GLN A 41 -30.38 0.92 4.99
CA GLN A 41 -31.65 1.34 4.40
C GLN A 41 -32.50 2.16 5.38
N ASP A 42 -32.49 1.80 6.67
CA ASP A 42 -33.21 2.57 7.71
C ASP A 42 -32.59 3.96 7.85
N MET A 43 -31.25 4.04 7.93
CA MET A 43 -30.53 5.32 7.95
C MET A 43 -30.84 6.18 6.72
N ALA A 44 -30.82 5.58 5.52
CA ALA A 44 -31.18 6.28 4.30
C ALA A 44 -32.61 6.81 4.32
N SER A 45 -33.56 6.01 4.81
CA SER A 45 -34.96 6.41 4.95
C SER A 45 -35.11 7.60 5.92
N LEU A 46 -34.51 7.53 7.12
CA LEU A 46 -34.57 8.61 8.12
C LEU A 46 -33.94 9.91 7.64
N LEU A 47 -32.96 9.84 6.74
CA LEU A 47 -32.24 11.00 6.20
C LEU A 47 -32.83 11.53 4.87
N GLY A 48 -33.89 10.90 4.36
CA GLY A 48 -34.55 11.25 3.10
C GLY A 48 -33.70 10.95 1.87
N LEU A 49 -32.94 9.86 1.89
CA LEU A 49 -32.02 9.45 0.81
C LEU A 49 -32.61 8.27 0.02
N GLY A 50 -32.38 8.29 -1.31
CA GLY A 50 -32.82 7.20 -2.18
C GLY A 50 -31.94 5.97 -2.03
N THR A 51 -32.51 4.78 -2.15
CA THR A 51 -31.75 3.51 -2.16
C THR A 51 -32.09 2.66 -3.38
N ALA A 52 -31.09 1.96 -3.93
CA ALA A 52 -31.28 1.02 -5.03
C ALA A 52 -30.30 -0.15 -4.93
N VAL A 53 -30.78 -1.38 -5.04
CA VAL A 53 -29.94 -2.59 -5.01
C VAL A 53 -29.77 -3.12 -6.44
N LYS A 54 -28.52 -3.43 -6.82
CA LYS A 54 -28.19 -4.09 -8.08
C LYS A 54 -27.14 -5.17 -7.83
N GLY A 55 -27.54 -6.43 -7.94
CA GLY A 55 -26.67 -7.57 -7.66
C GLY A 55 -26.20 -7.55 -6.21
N ASP A 56 -24.87 -7.50 -6.03
CA ASP A 56 -24.18 -7.45 -4.75
C ASP A 56 -23.86 -6.02 -4.29
N THR A 57 -24.59 -5.02 -4.77
CA THR A 57 -24.34 -3.61 -4.45
C THR A 57 -25.61 -2.86 -4.04
N LEU A 58 -25.58 -2.20 -2.88
CA LEU A 58 -26.54 -1.15 -2.49
C LEU A 58 -25.98 0.22 -2.83
N ALA A 59 -26.73 0.99 -3.62
CA ALA A 59 -26.49 2.41 -3.83
C ALA A 59 -27.39 3.24 -2.91
N VAL A 60 -26.81 4.25 -2.26
CA VAL A 60 -27.53 5.28 -1.51
C VAL A 60 -27.26 6.63 -2.19
N THR A 61 -28.30 7.30 -2.65
CA THR A 61 -28.19 8.52 -3.46
C THR A 61 -28.76 9.72 -2.73
N SER A 62 -27.98 10.80 -2.76
CA SER A 62 -28.37 12.17 -2.47
C SER A 62 -28.35 12.98 -3.77
N ASN A 63 -29.00 14.14 -3.83
CA ASN A 63 -29.20 14.93 -5.06
C ASN A 63 -27.95 15.17 -5.91
N ARG A 64 -26.75 15.21 -5.30
CA ARG A 64 -25.47 15.46 -6.00
C ARG A 64 -24.39 14.40 -5.74
N SER A 65 -24.63 13.46 -4.86
CA SER A 65 -23.63 12.47 -4.45
C SER A 65 -24.23 11.09 -4.25
N LYS A 66 -23.42 10.05 -4.45
CA LYS A 66 -23.84 8.66 -4.37
C LYS A 66 -22.85 7.86 -3.54
N ALA A 67 -23.35 7.16 -2.53
CA ALA A 67 -22.59 6.11 -1.86
C ALA A 67 -22.93 4.74 -2.46
N GLN A 68 -21.95 3.84 -2.58
CA GLN A 68 -22.17 2.45 -3.01
C GLN A 68 -21.49 1.47 -2.06
N PHE A 69 -22.28 0.56 -1.50
CA PHE A 69 -21.86 -0.47 -0.56
C PHE A 69 -21.96 -1.82 -1.26
N VAL A 70 -20.88 -2.60 -1.22
CA VAL A 70 -20.81 -3.93 -1.85
C VAL A 70 -20.81 -4.98 -0.76
N SER A 71 -21.63 -6.03 -0.92
CA SER A 71 -21.74 -7.09 0.07
C SER A 71 -20.40 -7.83 0.19
N GLY A 72 -19.94 -8.04 1.43
CA GLY A 72 -18.64 -8.62 1.74
C GLY A 72 -17.44 -7.67 1.59
N ALA A 73 -17.65 -6.42 1.18
CA ALA A 73 -16.57 -5.44 1.03
C ALA A 73 -16.41 -4.55 2.27
N SER A 74 -15.16 -4.32 2.70
CA SER A 74 -14.81 -3.40 3.80
C SER A 74 -14.46 -2.00 3.30
N ALA A 75 -15.06 -1.61 2.18
CA ALA A 75 -14.92 -0.30 1.57
C ALA A 75 -16.23 0.04 0.85
N ALA A 76 -16.63 1.30 0.88
CA ALA A 76 -17.77 1.82 0.12
C ALA A 76 -17.32 2.98 -0.76
N TRP A 77 -17.90 3.09 -1.94
CA TRP A 77 -17.69 4.27 -2.78
C TRP A 77 -18.51 5.44 -2.24
N LEU A 78 -17.96 6.64 -2.32
CA LEU A 78 -18.64 7.92 -2.22
C LEU A 78 -18.24 8.75 -3.44
N ASP A 79 -19.13 8.79 -4.41
CA ASP A 79 -18.87 9.26 -5.77
C ASP A 79 -17.73 8.47 -6.41
N VAL A 80 -16.56 9.10 -6.56
CA VAL A 80 -15.33 8.50 -7.09
C VAL A 80 -14.32 8.19 -5.98
N GLU A 81 -14.61 8.54 -4.73
CA GLU A 81 -13.74 8.30 -3.59
C GLU A 81 -14.10 7.00 -2.91
N LEU A 82 -13.10 6.15 -2.64
CA LEU A 82 -13.31 4.94 -1.87
C LEU A 82 -13.08 5.23 -0.38
N VAL A 83 -14.11 5.04 0.43
CA VAL A 83 -14.07 5.27 1.87
C VAL A 83 -13.94 3.92 2.59
N PRO A 84 -12.87 3.69 3.37
CA PRO A 84 -12.69 2.44 4.10
C PRO A 84 -13.72 2.31 5.22
N LEU A 85 -14.22 1.09 5.40
CA LEU A 85 -15.17 0.69 6.44
C LEU A 85 -14.42 -0.12 7.51
N ALA A 86 -14.86 0.00 8.75
CA ALA A 86 -14.28 -0.71 9.89
C ALA A 86 -14.63 -2.21 9.89
N ALA A 87 -15.77 -2.60 9.30
CA ALA A 87 -16.15 -3.99 9.03
C ALA A 87 -16.70 -4.14 7.60
N PRO A 88 -16.70 -5.38 7.04
CA PRO A 88 -17.40 -5.64 5.79
C PRO A 88 -18.88 -5.25 5.86
N CYS A 89 -19.40 -4.67 4.78
CA CYS A 89 -20.85 -4.52 4.62
C CYS A 89 -21.47 -5.91 4.41
N VAL A 90 -22.54 -6.23 5.12
CA VAL A 90 -23.17 -7.55 5.10
C VAL A 90 -24.57 -7.42 4.51
N GLU A 91 -24.88 -8.23 3.52
CA GLU A 91 -26.26 -8.48 3.11
C GLU A 91 -26.78 -9.72 3.85
N TRP A 92 -27.86 -9.55 4.61
CA TRP A 92 -28.50 -10.64 5.34
C TRP A 92 -30.02 -10.53 5.25
N LYS A 93 -30.65 -11.52 4.63
CA LYS A 93 -32.12 -11.59 4.46
C LYS A 93 -32.70 -10.31 3.83
N GLY A 94 -32.01 -9.72 2.85
CA GLY A 94 -32.43 -8.49 2.16
C GLY A 94 -32.07 -7.19 2.89
N ARG A 95 -31.48 -7.26 4.09
CA ARG A 95 -31.00 -6.09 4.83
C ARG A 95 -29.52 -5.87 4.58
N TRP A 96 -29.15 -4.62 4.35
CA TRP A 96 -27.77 -4.17 4.19
C TRP A 96 -27.30 -3.56 5.49
N LEU A 97 -26.35 -4.25 6.11
CA LEU A 97 -25.88 -4.00 7.45
C LEU A 97 -24.43 -3.53 7.41
N LEU A 98 -24.09 -2.57 8.26
CA LEU A 98 -22.73 -2.05 8.40
C LEU A 98 -22.43 -1.72 9.86
N ASP A 99 -21.16 -1.73 10.26
CA ASP A 99 -20.82 -1.24 11.61
C ASP A 99 -21.23 0.22 11.80
N GLY A 100 -21.71 0.55 12.99
CA GLY A 100 -22.29 1.87 13.26
C GLY A 100 -21.34 3.03 13.01
N ARG A 101 -20.03 2.89 13.29
CA ARG A 101 -19.06 3.98 13.10
C ARG A 101 -18.87 4.29 11.61
N SER A 102 -18.75 3.26 10.79
CA SER A 102 -18.64 3.43 9.35
C SER A 102 -19.93 3.94 8.73
N ALA A 103 -21.09 3.50 9.22
CA ALA A 103 -22.37 3.99 8.75
C ALA A 103 -22.53 5.49 9.03
N LEU A 104 -22.27 5.95 10.27
CA LEU A 104 -22.30 7.38 10.61
C LEU A 104 -21.33 8.19 9.74
N LYS A 105 -20.08 7.73 9.61
CA LYS A 105 -19.07 8.38 8.76
C LYS A 105 -19.53 8.52 7.31
N MET A 106 -20.03 7.43 6.73
CA MET A 106 -20.44 7.41 5.33
C MET A 106 -21.61 8.35 5.06
N PHE A 107 -22.64 8.33 5.92
CA PHE A 107 -23.80 9.18 5.76
C PHE A 107 -23.49 10.65 6.04
N THR A 108 -22.64 10.97 7.03
CA THR A 108 -22.14 12.33 7.25
C THR A 108 -21.35 12.85 6.04
N LEU A 109 -20.45 12.05 5.47
CA LEU A 109 -19.69 12.47 4.28
C LEU A 109 -20.61 12.67 3.06
N LEU A 110 -21.56 11.76 2.85
CA LEU A 110 -22.55 11.84 1.77
C LEU A 110 -23.39 13.12 1.86
N LEU A 111 -23.88 13.45 3.06
CA LEU A 111 -24.67 14.65 3.31
C LEU A 111 -23.83 15.93 3.17
N ASN A 112 -22.63 15.96 3.75
CA ASN A 112 -21.74 17.13 3.68
C ASN A 112 -21.38 17.46 2.22
N ARG A 113 -21.09 16.46 1.38
CA ARG A 113 -20.85 16.66 -0.06
C ARG A 113 -22.08 17.14 -0.83
N SER A 114 -23.24 16.77 -0.35
CA SER A 114 -24.52 17.23 -0.89
C SER A 114 -24.90 18.62 -0.41
N GLY A 115 -24.03 19.30 0.36
CA GLY A 115 -24.26 20.64 0.92
C GLY A 115 -25.07 20.65 2.23
N ARG A 116 -25.38 19.48 2.80
CA ARG A 116 -26.07 19.35 4.10
C ARG A 116 -25.00 19.11 5.17
N GLN A 117 -24.53 20.17 5.83
CA GLN A 117 -23.60 20.03 6.95
C GLN A 117 -24.33 19.45 8.17
N VAL A 118 -24.14 18.14 8.39
CA VAL A 118 -24.82 17.40 9.47
C VAL A 118 -23.82 16.49 10.17
N GLN A 119 -23.79 16.54 11.49
CA GLN A 119 -23.05 15.59 12.31
C GLN A 119 -24.00 14.54 12.86
N LEU A 120 -23.81 13.29 12.46
CA LEU A 120 -24.65 12.18 12.88
C LEU A 120 -24.04 11.46 14.08
N SER A 121 -24.90 10.97 14.98
CA SER A 121 -24.51 10.11 16.10
C SER A 121 -25.62 9.09 16.41
N PHE A 122 -25.26 8.03 17.13
CA PHE A 122 -26.26 7.14 17.73
C PHE A 122 -26.49 7.53 19.19
N GLY A 123 -27.76 7.57 19.60
CA GLY A 123 -28.16 7.71 20.99
C GLY A 123 -27.94 6.44 21.82
N PRO A 124 -28.23 6.47 23.13
CA PRO A 124 -28.16 5.28 23.98
C PRO A 124 -29.07 4.16 23.46
N GLU A 125 -28.65 2.91 23.64
CA GLU A 125 -29.44 1.72 23.28
C GLU A 125 -30.76 1.72 24.06
N GLU A 126 -31.89 1.69 23.35
CA GLU A 126 -33.20 1.58 24.00
C GLU A 126 -33.55 0.09 24.14
N PRO A 127 -33.91 -0.39 25.34
CA PRO A 127 -34.45 -1.72 25.51
C PRO A 127 -35.77 -1.84 24.75
N ASP A 128 -35.96 -3.02 24.17
CA ASP A 128 -37.03 -3.38 23.24
C ASP A 128 -38.42 -2.83 23.66
N GLY A 129 -39.02 -1.98 22.81
CA GLY A 129 -40.48 -1.83 22.76
C GLY A 129 -41.19 -0.67 23.47
N THR A 130 -40.55 0.42 23.92
CA THR A 130 -41.30 1.62 24.39
C THR A 130 -40.90 2.89 23.66
N ALA A 131 -41.76 3.31 22.72
CA ALA A 131 -41.70 4.64 22.11
C ALA A 131 -41.93 5.73 23.17
N PRO A 132 -41.05 6.75 23.30
CA PRO A 132 -41.36 7.97 24.05
C PRO A 132 -42.33 8.87 23.24
N PRO A 133 -43.12 9.74 23.90
CA PRO A 133 -44.15 10.53 23.24
C PRO A 133 -43.53 11.60 22.31
N PRO A 134 -44.29 12.11 21.32
CA PRO A 134 -43.80 13.15 20.41
C PRO A 134 -43.47 14.41 21.22
N VAL A 135 -42.24 14.91 21.08
CA VAL A 135 -41.83 16.18 21.69
C VAL A 135 -42.43 17.31 20.86
N ALA A 136 -43.12 18.21 21.56
CA ALA A 136 -43.90 19.31 21.04
C ALA A 136 -43.09 20.30 20.19
N GLU A 137 -43.74 20.86 19.16
CA GLU A 137 -43.27 22.02 18.39
C GLU A 137 -42.87 23.15 19.32
N VAL A 138 -41.62 23.63 19.18
CA VAL A 138 -41.19 24.91 19.74
C VAL A 138 -40.96 25.88 18.59
N ALA A 139 -41.78 26.93 18.61
CA ALA A 139 -41.84 28.04 17.67
C ALA A 139 -40.51 28.85 17.58
N PRO A 140 -40.27 29.56 16.47
CA PRO A 140 -39.03 30.31 16.27
C PRO A 140 -39.02 31.62 17.07
N SER A 141 -37.84 32.09 17.44
CA SER A 141 -37.62 33.39 18.09
C SER A 141 -36.28 34.01 17.61
N PRO A 142 -36.14 35.35 17.66
CA PRO A 142 -36.16 36.15 16.44
C PRO A 142 -34.83 36.81 16.07
N VAL A 143 -34.85 37.40 14.87
CA VAL A 143 -33.82 38.24 14.23
C VAL A 143 -33.61 39.57 14.96
N ALA A 144 -32.34 39.98 15.12
CA ALA A 144 -31.85 41.36 15.32
C ALA A 144 -30.31 41.36 15.20
N ASP A 145 -29.57 42.35 14.71
CA ASP A 145 -29.82 43.54 13.89
C ASP A 145 -28.46 44.01 13.31
N LYS A 146 -28.46 44.89 12.31
CA LYS A 146 -27.28 45.39 11.55
C LYS A 146 -26.30 46.27 12.36
N PRO A 147 -25.04 46.47 11.87
CA PRO A 147 -23.99 47.26 12.53
C PRO A 147 -24.04 48.77 12.17
N SER A 148 -23.33 49.60 12.95
CA SER A 148 -23.13 51.06 12.74
C SER A 148 -21.73 51.50 13.28
N PRO A 149 -21.17 52.68 12.96
CA PRO A 149 -20.03 52.87 12.03
C PRO A 149 -18.73 53.41 12.73
N PRO A 150 -17.63 53.69 12.00
CA PRO A 150 -16.30 53.89 12.59
C PRO A 150 -15.95 55.36 12.89
N ALA A 151 -14.97 55.57 13.77
CA ALA A 151 -14.32 56.87 13.99
C ALA A 151 -12.80 56.78 13.72
N LYS A 152 -12.30 57.74 12.92
CA LYS A 152 -10.88 58.11 12.70
C LYS A 152 -10.40 58.95 13.92
N VAL A 153 -9.14 59.32 14.19
CA VAL A 153 -7.88 59.67 13.48
C VAL A 153 -6.77 59.45 14.56
N GLU A 154 -5.47 59.20 14.33
CA GLU A 154 -4.46 60.18 13.89
C GLU A 154 -3.03 59.58 13.91
N VAL A 155 -2.17 60.21 13.10
CA VAL A 155 -0.85 59.80 12.61
C VAL A 155 0.27 60.34 13.48
N THR A 156 1.34 59.58 13.71
CA THR A 156 2.73 60.10 13.83
C THR A 156 3.79 59.02 13.55
N THR A 157 4.90 59.44 12.90
CA THR A 157 6.19 58.74 12.63
C THR A 157 7.31 59.79 12.79
N PRO A 158 8.63 59.48 12.78
CA PRO A 158 9.35 58.19 12.89
C PRO A 158 10.52 58.20 13.92
N ALA A 159 11.25 57.06 13.98
CA ALA A 159 12.37 56.70 14.86
C ALA A 159 13.74 57.35 14.56
N PRO A 160 14.78 57.09 15.39
CA PRO A 160 16.17 57.00 14.94
C PRO A 160 16.76 55.58 15.04
N VAL A 161 17.77 55.35 14.18
CA VAL A 161 18.52 54.12 13.89
C VAL A 161 19.87 54.12 14.62
N VAL A 162 20.39 52.96 15.09
CA VAL A 162 21.84 52.67 15.20
C VAL A 162 22.14 51.19 14.95
N ASP A 163 23.29 50.95 14.31
CA ASP A 163 23.82 49.83 13.53
C ASP A 163 24.02 48.43 14.15
N VAL A 164 23.94 47.40 13.28
CA VAL A 164 24.72 46.16 13.37
C VAL A 164 25.28 45.78 11.98
N ALA A 165 26.54 45.37 11.97
CA ALA A 165 27.50 45.12 10.87
C ALA A 165 27.04 44.23 9.68
N PRO A 166 27.70 44.31 8.50
CA PRO A 166 27.22 43.68 7.27
C PRO A 166 27.55 42.18 7.20
N PRO A 167 26.67 41.33 6.59
CA PRO A 167 27.02 39.98 6.24
C PRO A 167 27.84 39.93 4.93
N ALA A 168 28.73 38.94 4.87
CA ALA A 168 29.63 38.65 3.77
C ALA A 168 28.90 38.44 2.43
N THR A 169 29.61 38.80 1.35
CA THR A 169 29.19 38.69 -0.04
C THR A 169 28.73 37.28 -0.42
N PRO A 170 27.62 37.13 -1.18
CA PRO A 170 27.17 35.84 -1.67
C PRO A 170 28.11 35.33 -2.77
N VAL A 171 28.60 34.10 -2.60
CA VAL A 171 29.28 33.31 -3.63
C VAL A 171 28.29 33.04 -4.78
N PRO A 172 28.70 33.08 -6.07
CA PRO A 172 27.77 32.93 -7.18
C PRO A 172 27.11 31.55 -7.19
N VAL A 173 25.79 31.54 -7.33
CA VAL A 173 24.95 30.35 -7.46
C VAL A 173 25.20 29.74 -8.84
N THR A 174 25.76 28.52 -8.89
CA THR A 174 25.85 27.74 -10.13
C THR A 174 24.48 27.20 -10.54
N ALA A 175 24.28 27.04 -11.85
CA ALA A 175 23.02 26.73 -12.56
C ALA A 175 22.33 25.39 -12.21
N ALA A 176 22.74 24.66 -11.17
CA ALA A 176 22.21 23.35 -10.75
C ALA A 176 20.93 23.45 -9.88
N ALA A 177 20.12 24.50 -10.04
CA ALA A 177 19.02 24.82 -9.13
C ALA A 177 17.63 24.34 -9.60
N LYS A 178 17.42 24.11 -10.90
CA LYS A 178 16.08 23.79 -11.46
C LYS A 178 15.72 22.30 -11.55
N ASP A 179 16.69 21.40 -11.41
CA ASP A 179 16.50 19.97 -11.75
C ASP A 179 16.43 19.03 -10.54
N ARG A 180 16.46 19.56 -9.32
CA ARG A 180 16.46 18.78 -8.07
C ARG A 180 15.10 18.11 -7.82
N PRO A 181 15.06 16.90 -7.23
CA PRO A 181 13.80 16.21 -6.96
C PRO A 181 12.99 16.89 -5.84
N VAL A 182 11.68 16.65 -5.86
CA VAL A 182 10.69 17.11 -4.86
C VAL A 182 10.38 15.95 -3.92
N LEU A 183 10.47 16.19 -2.60
CA LEU A 183 10.10 15.20 -1.59
C LEU A 183 8.56 15.11 -1.46
N LYS A 184 8.02 13.88 -1.46
CA LYS A 184 6.57 13.64 -1.33
C LYS A 184 6.16 13.00 -0.01
N GLY A 185 7.05 12.25 0.63
CA GLY A 185 6.75 11.53 1.86
C GLY A 185 7.98 10.82 2.41
N ILE A 186 7.91 10.46 3.69
CA ILE A 186 8.90 9.62 4.36
C ILE A 186 8.17 8.40 4.92
N ARG A 187 8.65 7.20 4.59
CA ARG A 187 8.17 5.94 5.16
C ARG A 187 9.23 5.41 6.11
N TRP A 188 8.79 4.86 7.23
CA TRP A 188 9.69 4.33 8.24
C TRP A 188 9.49 2.83 8.43
N GLY A 189 10.58 2.12 8.69
CA GLY A 189 10.57 0.72 9.10
C GLY A 189 11.62 0.48 10.18
N GLU A 190 11.32 -0.40 11.14
CA GLU A 190 12.30 -0.89 12.10
C GLU A 190 12.27 -2.41 12.10
N GLU A 191 13.44 -3.03 11.95
CA GLU A 191 13.59 -4.48 12.00
C GLU A 191 14.99 -4.85 12.50
N GLY A 192 15.10 -5.78 13.47
CA GLY A 192 16.41 -6.30 13.92
C GLY A 192 17.38 -5.25 14.49
N GLY A 193 16.87 -4.13 15.02
CA GLY A 193 17.68 -3.00 15.49
C GLY A 193 18.11 -2.02 14.40
N LYS A 194 17.75 -2.29 13.14
CA LYS A 194 17.93 -1.42 11.97
C LYS A 194 16.71 -0.52 11.84
N LEU A 195 16.93 0.78 11.89
CA LEU A 195 15.92 1.79 11.63
C LEU A 195 16.12 2.33 10.21
N ARG A 196 15.08 2.30 9.39
CA ARG A 196 15.12 2.71 7.98
C ARG A 196 14.15 3.86 7.72
N ALA A 197 14.64 4.90 7.06
CA ALA A 197 13.84 5.97 6.47
C ALA A 197 13.88 5.85 4.93
N VAL A 198 12.71 5.76 4.29
CA VAL A 198 12.56 5.73 2.83
C VAL A 198 11.84 6.99 2.39
N MET A 199 12.55 7.84 1.65
CA MET A 199 12.02 9.10 1.11
C MET A 199 11.47 8.85 -0.29
N ASP A 200 10.20 9.13 -0.50
CA ASP A 200 9.56 9.05 -1.81
C ASP A 200 9.78 10.38 -2.56
N CYS A 201 10.46 10.32 -3.70
CA CYS A 201 10.92 11.48 -4.46
C CYS A 201 10.28 11.53 -5.84
N GLU A 202 9.96 12.72 -6.32
CA GLU A 202 9.55 12.99 -7.71
C GLU A 202 10.61 13.83 -8.41
N GLY A 203 10.98 13.48 -9.66
CA GLY A 203 11.98 14.20 -10.46
C GLY A 203 13.01 13.26 -11.10
N GLU A 204 13.76 13.77 -12.09
CA GLU A 204 14.73 12.98 -12.87
C GLU A 204 16.14 12.96 -12.29
N GLU A 205 16.51 13.88 -11.40
CA GLU A 205 17.81 13.86 -10.72
C GLU A 205 17.75 13.19 -9.35
N ALA A 206 18.91 12.78 -8.82
CA ALA A 206 19.02 12.31 -7.44
C ALA A 206 19.11 13.52 -6.50
N PRO A 207 18.56 13.43 -5.26
CA PRO A 207 18.74 14.50 -4.30
C PRO A 207 20.21 14.62 -3.89
N GLU A 208 20.66 15.85 -3.62
CA GLU A 208 22.01 16.08 -3.11
C GLU A 208 22.07 15.61 -1.64
N VAL A 209 22.96 14.66 -1.34
CA VAL A 209 23.08 14.05 -0.01
C VAL A 209 24.44 14.40 0.60
N GLN A 210 24.42 14.99 1.79
CA GLN A 210 25.60 15.25 2.60
C GLN A 210 25.50 14.42 3.89
N ARG A 211 26.48 13.52 4.10
CA ARG A 211 26.54 12.67 5.29
C ARG A 211 27.38 13.36 6.38
N GLY A 212 26.83 13.48 7.57
CA GLY A 212 27.53 13.91 8.79
C GLY A 212 27.65 12.78 9.81
N SER A 213 28.43 12.99 10.87
CA SER A 213 28.52 12.04 12.00
C SER A 213 27.29 12.07 12.91
N ASP A 214 26.53 13.16 12.87
CA ASP A 214 25.33 13.46 13.64
C ASP A 214 24.03 13.27 12.85
N GLY A 215 24.12 12.86 11.57
CA GLY A 215 22.94 12.80 10.72
C GLY A 215 23.18 12.79 9.20
N VAL A 216 22.09 12.95 8.46
CA VAL A 216 22.10 13.08 6.99
C VAL A 216 21.37 14.35 6.60
N ARG A 217 22.02 15.21 5.81
CA ARG A 217 21.47 16.44 5.23
C ARG A 217 21.16 16.21 3.77
N ILE A 218 19.95 16.56 3.34
CA ILE A 218 19.48 16.27 1.99
C ILE A 218 18.78 17.50 1.43
N TYR A 219 19.15 17.89 0.22
CA TYR A 219 18.55 19.03 -0.46
C TYR A 219 17.53 18.56 -1.49
N PHE A 220 16.32 19.12 -1.39
CA PHE A 220 15.25 18.97 -2.36
C PHE A 220 14.87 20.34 -2.92
N SER A 221 14.14 20.32 -4.03
CA SER A 221 13.36 21.47 -4.48
C SER A 221 12.31 21.82 -3.42
N SER A 222 12.09 23.12 -3.19
CA SER A 222 11.08 23.63 -2.27
C SER A 222 9.71 23.06 -2.64
N GLY A 223 8.97 22.60 -1.64
CA GLY A 223 7.75 21.84 -1.81
C GLY A 223 6.94 21.81 -0.52
N GLN A 224 5.88 21.01 -0.50
CA GLN A 224 5.02 20.90 0.67
C GLN A 224 5.81 20.35 1.88
N TRP A 225 5.76 21.05 3.01
CA TRP A 225 6.28 20.60 4.29
C TRP A 225 5.30 20.97 5.42
N PRO A 226 5.07 20.10 6.42
CA PRO A 226 5.57 18.73 6.55
C PRO A 226 5.03 17.78 5.48
N VAL A 227 5.79 16.73 5.15
CA VAL A 227 5.33 15.63 4.29
C VAL A 227 4.78 14.48 5.14
N PRO A 228 3.90 13.62 4.61
CA PRO A 228 3.46 12.40 5.29
C PRO A 228 4.64 11.60 5.85
N GLY A 229 4.50 11.13 7.10
CA GLY A 229 5.55 10.41 7.83
C GLY A 229 6.59 11.30 8.52
N THR A 230 6.30 12.60 8.66
CA THR A 230 6.99 13.48 9.62
C THR A 230 6.04 13.84 10.78
N PRO A 231 6.52 13.95 12.03
CA PRO A 231 7.90 13.70 12.47
C PRO A 231 8.26 12.19 12.45
N SER A 232 9.54 11.88 12.65
CA SER A 232 9.96 10.48 12.87
C SER A 232 9.19 9.87 14.04
N PRO A 233 8.65 8.64 13.89
CA PRO A 233 8.03 7.92 15.00
C PRO A 233 9.07 7.35 15.99
N TYR A 234 10.36 7.40 15.66
CA TYR A 234 11.45 6.86 16.47
C TYR A 234 12.27 7.98 17.09
N GLY A 235 12.42 7.97 18.42
CA GLY A 235 13.12 9.03 19.17
C GLY A 235 14.61 9.13 18.85
N ASP A 236 15.20 8.06 18.30
CA ASP A 236 16.63 8.01 17.96
C ASP A 236 17.00 8.91 16.78
N VAL A 237 16.04 9.20 15.90
CA VAL A 237 16.23 9.99 14.67
C VAL A 237 15.16 11.08 14.61
N LYS A 238 15.57 12.34 14.53
CA LYS A 238 14.69 13.50 14.33
C LYS A 238 14.78 13.96 12.90
N VAL A 239 13.66 14.43 12.35
CA VAL A 239 13.63 15.05 11.01
C VAL A 239 13.26 16.51 11.14
N ASN A 240 14.17 17.37 10.73
CA ASN A 240 13.97 18.80 10.62
C ASN A 240 13.97 19.21 9.15
N ALA A 241 13.34 20.34 8.85
CA ALA A 241 13.54 20.97 7.56
C ALA A 241 13.66 22.49 7.67
N MET A 242 14.43 23.06 6.76
CA MET A 242 14.63 24.51 6.64
C MET A 242 14.46 24.92 5.18
N HIS A 243 13.61 25.92 4.94
CA HIS A 243 13.38 26.46 3.60
C HIS A 243 14.41 27.56 3.30
N PHE A 244 14.94 27.52 2.09
CA PHE A 244 15.88 28.50 1.54
C PHE A 244 15.45 28.87 0.13
N GLY A 245 14.51 29.82 0.01
CA GLY A 245 13.97 30.22 -1.28
C GLY A 245 13.30 29.06 -2.02
N ASP A 246 13.90 28.64 -3.13
CA ASP A 246 13.45 27.53 -3.99
C ASP A 246 13.94 26.16 -3.52
N ARG A 247 14.57 26.06 -2.34
CA ARG A 247 15.09 24.81 -1.78
C ARG A 247 14.51 24.50 -0.41
N ILE A 248 14.47 23.21 -0.09
CA ILE A 248 14.28 22.73 1.27
C ILE A 248 15.45 21.82 1.64
N LEU A 249 16.11 22.15 2.76
CA LEU A 249 17.07 21.27 3.42
C LEU A 249 16.28 20.39 4.39
N VAL A 250 16.34 19.08 4.20
CA VAL A 250 15.79 18.08 5.13
C VAL A 250 16.96 17.44 5.88
N GLU A 251 16.95 17.54 7.20
CA GLU A 251 18.01 17.05 8.07
C GLU A 251 17.48 15.91 8.94
N PHE A 252 18.09 14.74 8.82
CA PHE A 252 17.91 13.61 9.72
C PHE A 252 18.98 13.68 10.80
N ILE A 253 18.64 14.19 11.98
CA ILE A 253 19.54 14.24 13.13
C ILE A 253 19.41 12.91 13.87
N SER A 254 20.50 12.15 13.96
CA SER A 254 20.48 10.79 14.51
C SER A 254 21.40 10.64 15.72
N SER A 255 20.90 10.00 16.77
CA SER A 255 21.68 9.55 17.93
C SER A 255 22.31 8.16 17.72
N ILE A 256 21.97 7.49 16.61
CA ILE A 256 22.50 6.17 16.23
C ILE A 256 23.23 6.27 14.87
N PRO A 257 24.32 5.50 14.64
CA PRO A 257 25.11 5.60 13.41
C PRO A 257 24.30 5.43 12.12
N VAL A 258 24.55 6.31 11.15
CA VAL A 258 24.10 6.12 9.77
C VAL A 258 24.92 4.99 9.15
N HIS A 259 24.25 3.92 8.74
CA HIS A 259 24.86 2.73 8.17
C HIS A 259 24.98 2.82 6.65
N GLU A 260 23.87 3.11 5.96
CA GLU A 260 23.83 3.13 4.50
C GLU A 260 22.91 4.25 4.02
N VAL A 261 23.25 4.86 2.87
CA VAL A 261 22.33 5.72 2.12
C VAL A 261 22.38 5.26 0.67
N MET A 262 21.24 4.90 0.11
CA MET A 262 21.13 4.34 -1.24
C MET A 262 19.95 4.93 -2.00
N THR A 263 20.08 4.97 -3.32
CA THR A 263 19.02 5.46 -4.23
C THR A 263 18.42 4.29 -5.00
N LEU A 264 17.10 4.23 -5.04
CA LEU A 264 16.34 3.28 -5.88
C LEU A 264 15.70 4.05 -7.03
N GLU A 265 15.66 3.42 -8.21
CA GLU A 265 15.08 4.01 -9.42
C GLU A 265 13.70 3.41 -9.74
N SER A 266 12.79 4.25 -10.24
CA SER A 266 11.43 3.87 -10.71
C SER A 266 10.56 3.12 -9.65
N PRO A 267 9.98 3.80 -8.64
CA PRO A 267 10.00 5.25 -8.43
C PRO A 267 11.26 5.67 -7.68
N LYS A 268 11.69 6.92 -7.86
CA LYS A 268 12.87 7.43 -7.18
C LYS A 268 12.67 7.44 -5.67
N ARG A 269 13.53 6.72 -4.97
CA ARG A 269 13.53 6.65 -3.51
C ARG A 269 14.93 6.86 -2.99
N LEU A 270 15.06 7.64 -1.93
CA LEU A 270 16.29 7.71 -1.15
C LEU A 270 16.07 6.94 0.16
N VAL A 271 16.88 5.92 0.40
CA VAL A 271 16.79 5.07 1.57
C VAL A 271 17.98 5.39 2.49
N ILE A 272 17.70 5.65 3.77
CA ILE A 272 18.71 5.85 4.81
C ILE A 272 18.51 4.78 5.87
N ASP A 273 19.56 4.04 6.15
CA ASP A 273 19.61 3.04 7.20
C ASP A 273 20.43 3.55 8.38
N PHE A 274 19.86 3.43 9.57
CA PHE A 274 20.48 3.73 10.86
C PHE A 274 20.60 2.45 11.66
N MET A 275 21.73 2.25 12.33
CA MET A 275 22.03 0.99 13.01
C MET A 275 22.30 1.23 14.49
N ARG A 276 21.50 0.62 15.38
CA ARG A 276 21.77 0.72 16.83
C ARG A 276 23.05 -0.07 17.18
N PRO A 277 24.02 0.52 17.91
CA PRO A 277 25.21 -0.21 18.36
C PRO A 277 24.78 -1.25 19.41
N GLY A 278 24.99 -2.53 19.12
CA GLY A 278 24.55 -3.65 19.97
C GLY A 278 23.11 -4.04 19.65
N GLY A 279 22.95 -5.18 18.99
CA GLY A 279 21.64 -5.75 18.68
C GLY A 279 20.81 -5.99 19.95
N VAL A 280 19.51 -5.74 19.78
CA VAL A 280 18.41 -5.93 20.74
C VAL A 280 18.35 -4.92 21.90
N SER A 281 17.51 -3.89 21.72
CA SER A 281 16.86 -3.19 22.85
C SER A 281 15.39 -3.57 22.85
N ALA A 282 14.88 -4.03 24.00
CA ALA A 282 13.48 -4.34 24.18
C ALA A 282 12.62 -3.07 24.06
N PRO A 283 11.42 -3.13 23.46
CA PRO A 283 10.53 -1.98 23.38
C PRO A 283 10.08 -1.58 24.79
N ARG A 284 10.17 -0.28 25.13
CA ARG A 284 9.42 0.27 26.27
C ARG A 284 7.93 0.36 25.89
N PRO A 285 7.03 0.06 26.83
CA PRO A 285 5.59 -0.02 26.54
C PRO A 285 5.03 1.36 26.22
N VAL A 286 4.50 1.51 25.01
CA VAL A 286 3.60 2.61 24.66
C VAL A 286 2.19 2.17 25.04
N LYS A 287 1.45 2.99 25.80
CA LYS A 287 0.06 2.71 26.17
C LYS A 287 -0.79 2.53 24.90
N PRO A 288 -1.70 1.54 24.86
CA PRO A 288 -2.51 1.27 23.67
C PRO A 288 -3.55 2.37 23.45
N SER A 289 -3.57 2.93 22.24
CA SER A 289 -4.72 3.70 21.73
C SER A 289 -5.85 2.73 21.35
N PRO A 290 -7.13 3.03 21.64
CA PRO A 290 -8.20 2.06 21.51
C PRO A 290 -8.69 1.85 20.06
N GLY A 291 -8.41 0.65 19.54
CA GLY A 291 -9.33 -0.23 18.81
C GLY A 291 -9.87 0.18 17.44
N LYS A 292 -9.24 -0.32 16.37
CA LYS A 292 -9.86 -0.55 15.04
C LYS A 292 -10.15 -2.06 14.87
N PRO A 293 -11.22 -2.47 14.18
CA PRO A 293 -11.50 -3.87 13.94
C PRO A 293 -10.51 -4.47 12.93
N VAL A 294 -10.12 -5.71 13.21
CA VAL A 294 -9.14 -6.50 12.45
C VAL A 294 -9.90 -7.33 11.42
N LEU A 295 -9.64 -7.10 10.13
CA LEU A 295 -9.99 -8.05 9.06
C LEU A 295 -9.24 -9.38 9.26
N PRO A 296 -9.75 -10.53 8.75
CA PRO A 296 -9.18 -11.84 9.02
C PRO A 296 -7.67 -11.81 8.82
N SER A 297 -6.95 -11.99 9.91
CA SER A 297 -5.51 -11.93 9.97
C SER A 297 -4.94 -12.97 9.01
N VAL A 298 -4.10 -12.52 8.06
CA VAL A 298 -2.95 -13.33 7.64
C VAL A 298 -2.29 -13.80 8.94
N PRO A 299 -2.02 -15.10 9.13
CA PRO A 299 -1.43 -15.60 10.37
C PRO A 299 -0.22 -14.73 10.74
N PRO A 300 -0.08 -14.32 12.02
CA PRO A 300 1.08 -13.53 12.42
C PRO A 300 2.35 -14.29 12.04
N GLY A 301 3.32 -13.57 11.45
CA GLY A 301 4.64 -14.10 11.11
C GLY A 301 5.18 -14.88 12.29
N ARG A 302 5.42 -16.17 12.06
CA ARG A 302 5.93 -17.08 13.07
C ARG A 302 7.42 -16.76 13.29
N GLY A 303 7.83 -16.69 14.55
CA GLY A 303 9.25 -16.61 14.90
C GLY A 303 10.04 -17.80 14.33
N PRO A 304 11.38 -17.72 14.31
CA PRO A 304 12.25 -18.62 13.56
C PRO A 304 11.94 -20.07 13.93
N SER A 305 11.43 -20.82 12.95
CA SER A 305 11.29 -22.26 13.11
C SER A 305 12.71 -22.85 13.18
N GLY A 306 12.99 -23.74 14.14
CA GLY A 306 14.30 -24.36 14.32
C GLY A 306 14.76 -25.27 13.16
N GLY A 307 14.14 -25.17 11.98
CA GLY A 307 14.50 -25.86 10.74
C GLY A 307 15.21 -24.94 9.75
N ARG A 308 15.71 -25.49 8.64
CA ARG A 308 16.31 -24.68 7.56
C ARG A 308 15.24 -23.77 6.95
N PRO A 309 15.53 -22.48 6.67
CA PRO A 309 14.56 -21.59 6.05
C PRO A 309 14.14 -22.15 4.68
N ILE A 310 12.82 -22.23 4.47
CA ILE A 310 12.25 -22.74 3.22
C ILE A 310 12.07 -21.58 2.25
N VAL A 311 12.67 -21.68 1.06
CA VAL A 311 12.48 -20.72 -0.02
C VAL A 311 11.67 -21.40 -1.12
N VAL A 312 10.50 -20.85 -1.43
CA VAL A 312 9.67 -21.35 -2.53
C VAL A 312 9.90 -20.51 -3.77
N ILE A 313 10.30 -21.19 -4.84
CA ILE A 313 10.54 -20.60 -6.16
C ILE A 313 9.39 -21.03 -7.06
N ASP A 314 8.75 -20.08 -7.71
CA ASP A 314 7.63 -20.29 -8.60
C ASP A 314 8.03 -20.00 -10.04
N PRO A 315 8.24 -21.04 -10.88
CA PRO A 315 8.42 -20.82 -12.30
C PRO A 315 7.07 -20.41 -12.93
N GLY A 316 6.97 -19.16 -13.39
CA GLY A 316 5.76 -18.61 -14.03
C GLY A 316 5.28 -19.44 -15.22
N HIS A 317 3.97 -19.36 -15.53
CA HIS A 317 3.30 -20.11 -16.61
C HIS A 317 3.44 -21.64 -16.48
N GLY A 318 3.29 -22.38 -17.58
CA GLY A 318 3.46 -23.83 -17.65
C GLY A 318 2.29 -24.56 -18.29
N GLY A 319 2.55 -25.75 -18.81
CA GLY A 319 1.58 -26.58 -19.51
C GLY A 319 0.97 -25.84 -20.70
N LYS A 320 -0.35 -25.59 -20.61
CA LYS A 320 -1.14 -24.90 -21.63
C LYS A 320 -0.80 -23.42 -21.80
N ASP A 321 -0.18 -22.80 -20.79
CA ASP A 321 0.20 -21.40 -20.85
C ASP A 321 1.69 -21.29 -21.19
N PRO A 322 2.06 -20.82 -22.40
CA PRO A 322 3.45 -20.64 -22.79
C PRO A 322 4.10 -19.37 -22.19
N GLY A 323 3.30 -18.44 -21.63
CA GLY A 323 3.73 -17.08 -21.38
C GLY A 323 4.10 -16.35 -22.68
N ALA A 324 5.02 -15.39 -22.60
CA ALA A 324 5.57 -14.72 -23.76
C ALA A 324 6.30 -15.70 -24.70
N VAL A 325 6.12 -15.51 -26.01
CA VAL A 325 6.83 -16.26 -27.04
C VAL A 325 7.47 -15.28 -28.01
N GLY A 326 8.79 -15.32 -28.12
CA GLY A 326 9.54 -14.41 -28.97
C GLY A 326 10.96 -14.90 -29.17
N ASN A 327 11.53 -14.60 -30.34
CA ASN A 327 12.94 -14.86 -30.63
C ASN A 327 13.41 -16.30 -30.35
N GLY A 328 12.53 -17.30 -30.52
CA GLY A 328 12.83 -18.71 -30.29
C GLY A 328 12.73 -19.18 -28.83
N ILE A 329 12.30 -18.30 -27.91
CA ILE A 329 12.11 -18.60 -26.49
C ILE A 329 10.62 -18.66 -26.18
N ARG A 330 10.24 -19.65 -25.38
CA ARG A 330 8.97 -19.68 -24.65
C ARG A 330 9.26 -19.38 -23.20
N GLU A 331 8.57 -18.40 -22.65
CA GLU A 331 8.81 -17.92 -21.30
C GLU A 331 8.73 -19.04 -20.26
N LYS A 332 7.71 -19.91 -20.35
CA LYS A 332 7.55 -21.04 -19.42
C LYS A 332 8.77 -21.97 -19.31
N ASP A 333 9.54 -22.11 -20.40
CA ASP A 333 10.72 -22.97 -20.48
C ASP A 333 11.93 -22.27 -19.84
N LEU A 334 12.11 -20.98 -20.15
CA LEU A 334 13.12 -20.13 -19.52
C LEU A 334 12.92 -20.07 -18.01
N ASN A 335 11.69 -19.79 -17.56
CA ASN A 335 11.32 -19.67 -16.16
C ASN A 335 11.65 -20.97 -15.40
N LEU A 336 11.28 -22.13 -15.97
CA LEU A 336 11.57 -23.44 -15.37
C LEU A 336 13.08 -23.72 -15.31
N ALA A 337 13.80 -23.43 -16.39
CA ALA A 337 15.24 -23.68 -16.47
C ALA A 337 16.02 -22.86 -15.43
N VAL A 338 15.76 -21.55 -15.34
CA VAL A 338 16.43 -20.68 -14.37
C VAL A 338 16.03 -21.02 -12.94
N SER A 339 14.74 -21.30 -12.70
CA SER A 339 14.25 -21.67 -11.36
C SER A 339 14.88 -22.96 -10.84
N LYS A 340 15.09 -23.98 -11.69
CA LYS A 340 15.79 -25.21 -11.31
C LYS A 340 17.24 -24.95 -10.93
N ARG A 341 17.94 -24.08 -11.68
CA ARG A 341 19.32 -23.68 -11.37
C ARG A 341 19.39 -22.92 -10.05
N LEU A 342 18.45 -21.99 -9.83
CA LEU A 342 18.34 -21.24 -8.58
C LEU A 342 18.10 -22.17 -7.38
N ALA A 343 17.14 -23.10 -7.50
CA ALA A 343 16.84 -24.07 -6.46
C ALA A 343 18.04 -24.98 -6.15
N ALA A 344 18.74 -25.47 -7.18
CA ALA A 344 19.96 -26.26 -7.01
C ALA A 344 21.04 -25.46 -6.27
N ARG A 345 21.26 -24.21 -6.68
CA ARG A 345 22.27 -23.34 -6.05
C ARG A 345 21.95 -23.01 -4.60
N LEU A 346 20.69 -22.74 -4.27
CA LEU A 346 20.27 -22.52 -2.88
C LEU A 346 20.48 -23.76 -2.00
N LYS A 347 20.21 -24.96 -2.53
CA LYS A 347 20.48 -26.23 -1.82
C LYS A 347 21.96 -26.43 -1.54
N GLU A 348 22.84 -26.09 -2.48
CA GLU A 348 24.30 -26.11 -2.26
C GLU A 348 24.73 -25.15 -1.14
N LEU A 349 24.01 -24.03 -0.98
CA LEU A 349 24.22 -23.05 0.09
C LEU A 349 23.56 -23.44 1.42
N GLY A 350 22.96 -24.64 1.51
CA GLY A 350 22.32 -25.15 2.73
C GLY A 350 20.89 -24.64 2.97
N ILE A 351 20.27 -23.98 2.00
CA ILE A 351 18.90 -23.44 2.08
C ILE A 351 17.91 -24.47 1.50
N ASP A 352 16.76 -24.68 2.15
CA ASP A 352 15.73 -25.60 1.63
C ASP A 352 14.93 -24.91 0.53
N ALA A 353 15.33 -25.11 -0.73
CA ALA A 353 14.65 -24.54 -1.89
C ALA A 353 13.67 -25.53 -2.54
N ARG A 354 12.42 -25.11 -2.71
CA ARG A 354 11.33 -25.92 -3.28
C ARG A 354 10.68 -25.19 -4.45
N LEU A 355 10.24 -25.95 -5.45
CA LEU A 355 9.58 -25.40 -6.64
C LEU A 355 8.06 -25.56 -6.53
N THR A 356 7.28 -24.60 -6.99
CA THR A 356 5.82 -24.79 -7.17
C THR A 356 5.53 -25.82 -8.26
N ARG A 357 6.36 -25.85 -9.31
CA ARG A 357 6.40 -26.88 -10.35
C ARG A 357 7.84 -27.21 -10.76
N ASP A 358 8.13 -28.48 -10.99
CA ASP A 358 9.42 -28.97 -11.53
C ASP A 358 9.27 -29.59 -12.93
N THR A 359 8.06 -29.64 -13.47
CA THR A 359 7.73 -30.08 -14.83
C THR A 359 6.92 -29.02 -15.58
N ASP A 360 6.61 -29.28 -16.86
CA ASP A 360 5.79 -28.41 -17.70
C ASP A 360 4.28 -28.62 -17.40
N VAL A 361 3.85 -28.15 -16.24
CA VAL A 361 2.45 -28.21 -15.78
C VAL A 361 1.90 -26.82 -15.51
N TYR A 362 0.60 -26.66 -15.71
CA TYR A 362 -0.10 -25.40 -15.44
C TYR A 362 -0.54 -25.34 -13.97
N LEU A 363 -0.27 -24.22 -13.30
CA LEU A 363 -0.79 -23.88 -11.97
C LEU A 363 -1.54 -22.57 -12.04
N THR A 364 -2.66 -22.46 -11.33
CA THR A 364 -3.36 -21.17 -11.22
C THR A 364 -2.55 -20.20 -10.37
N LEU A 365 -2.66 -18.89 -10.65
CA LEU A 365 -2.01 -17.81 -9.88
C LEU A 365 -2.21 -17.96 -8.36
N ARG A 366 -3.42 -18.35 -7.93
CA ARG A 366 -3.74 -18.58 -6.52
C ARG A 366 -3.04 -19.82 -5.94
N ARG A 367 -2.96 -20.91 -6.70
CA ARG A 367 -2.34 -22.16 -6.21
C ARG A 367 -0.86 -21.97 -5.92
N ARG A 368 -0.17 -21.12 -6.67
CA ARG A 368 1.27 -20.84 -6.53
C ARG A 368 1.61 -20.30 -5.12
N THR A 369 0.84 -19.33 -4.61
CA THR A 369 1.01 -18.82 -3.24
C THR A 369 0.47 -19.76 -2.17
N GLU A 370 -0.60 -20.52 -2.45
CA GLU A 370 -1.08 -21.56 -1.53
C GLU A 370 -0.02 -22.63 -1.24
N ILE A 371 0.73 -23.08 -2.27
CA ILE A 371 1.85 -24.00 -2.08
C ILE A 371 2.90 -23.41 -1.13
N ALA A 372 3.27 -22.14 -1.33
CA ALA A 372 4.25 -21.47 -0.47
C ALA A 372 3.79 -21.35 0.98
N ASN A 373 2.51 -21.03 1.18
CA ASN A 373 1.89 -20.95 2.50
C ASN A 373 1.80 -22.33 3.18
N GLU A 374 1.38 -23.37 2.45
CA GLU A 374 1.32 -24.76 2.95
C GLU A 374 2.69 -25.27 3.39
N MET A 375 3.74 -24.87 2.68
CA MET A 375 5.13 -25.21 3.02
C MET A 375 5.70 -24.37 4.17
N ASN A 376 4.97 -23.36 4.66
CA ASN A 376 5.49 -22.35 5.59
C ASN A 376 6.80 -21.73 5.09
N ALA A 377 6.82 -21.30 3.82
CA ALA A 377 8.00 -20.70 3.23
C ALA A 377 8.36 -19.37 3.93
N GLU A 378 9.66 -19.13 4.11
CA GLU A 378 10.21 -17.87 4.59
C GLU A 378 10.29 -16.83 3.47
N LEU A 379 10.42 -17.27 2.21
CA LEU A 379 10.46 -16.40 1.03
C LEU A 379 9.72 -17.02 -0.14
N PHE A 380 9.08 -16.16 -0.94
CA PHE A 380 8.46 -16.52 -2.21
C PHE A 380 9.09 -15.74 -3.36
N VAL A 381 9.56 -16.45 -4.40
CA VAL A 381 10.19 -15.87 -5.59
C VAL A 381 9.48 -16.38 -6.83
N SER A 382 8.64 -15.55 -7.45
CA SER A 382 8.09 -15.85 -8.78
C SER A 382 9.07 -15.42 -9.86
N VAL A 383 9.31 -16.30 -10.84
CA VAL A 383 10.29 -16.10 -11.92
C VAL A 383 9.56 -16.07 -13.27
N HIS A 384 9.70 -14.94 -13.96
CA HIS A 384 9.09 -14.60 -15.24
C HIS A 384 10.11 -14.08 -16.27
N GLY A 385 9.71 -14.00 -17.53
CA GLY A 385 10.48 -13.40 -18.61
C GLY A 385 9.65 -12.35 -19.34
N ASN A 386 10.13 -11.13 -19.36
CA ASN A 386 9.35 -9.97 -19.77
C ASN A 386 9.14 -9.95 -21.29
N ALA A 387 8.12 -9.23 -21.72
CA ALA A 387 7.85 -8.95 -23.12
C ALA A 387 7.20 -7.58 -23.30
N LEU A 388 7.64 -6.86 -24.33
CA LEU A 388 7.03 -5.59 -24.72
C LEU A 388 6.28 -5.72 -26.05
N PRO A 389 5.24 -4.90 -26.28
CA PRO A 389 4.51 -4.91 -27.54
C PRO A 389 5.42 -4.50 -28.71
N PRO A 390 5.07 -4.90 -29.96
CA PRO A 390 5.85 -4.57 -31.14
C PRO A 390 6.17 -3.08 -31.25
N GLY A 391 7.42 -2.74 -31.58
CA GLY A 391 7.90 -1.37 -31.69
C GLY A 391 8.48 -0.77 -30.40
N ARG A 392 8.37 -1.46 -29.26
CA ARG A 392 9.08 -1.12 -28.01
C ARG A 392 10.23 -2.11 -27.76
N SER A 393 11.32 -1.63 -27.17
CA SER A 393 12.42 -2.47 -26.67
C SER A 393 12.90 -1.93 -25.33
N ALA A 394 13.22 -2.84 -24.43
CA ALA A 394 13.88 -2.59 -23.16
C ALA A 394 14.78 -3.78 -22.86
N THR A 395 15.72 -3.59 -21.94
CA THR A 395 16.62 -4.66 -21.49
C THR A 395 16.93 -4.53 -20.01
N GLY A 396 17.29 -5.66 -19.39
CA GLY A 396 17.66 -5.80 -18.00
C GLY A 396 16.57 -6.43 -17.14
N MET A 397 17.00 -7.03 -16.03
CA MET A 397 16.17 -7.70 -15.05
C MET A 397 15.38 -6.69 -14.21
N GLU A 398 14.09 -6.94 -14.00
CA GLU A 398 13.23 -6.12 -13.15
C GLU A 398 12.73 -6.95 -11.96
N ILE A 399 12.58 -6.32 -10.80
CA ILE A 399 12.03 -6.96 -9.61
C ILE A 399 10.78 -6.20 -9.19
N TYR A 400 9.69 -6.93 -8.98
CA TYR A 400 8.40 -6.38 -8.62
C TYR A 400 7.96 -6.85 -7.24
N ILE A 401 7.36 -5.93 -6.49
CA ILE A 401 6.70 -6.20 -5.21
C ILE A 401 5.21 -5.88 -5.30
N MET A 402 4.40 -6.58 -4.50
CA MET A 402 2.96 -6.39 -4.49
C MET A 402 2.59 -5.07 -3.81
N ALA A 403 2.29 -4.05 -4.63
CA ALA A 403 1.78 -2.76 -4.15
C ALA A 403 1.02 -2.05 -5.28
N LEU A 404 0.55 -0.83 -5.00
CA LEU A 404 0.08 0.05 -6.05
C LEU A 404 1.16 0.20 -7.14
N PRO A 405 0.75 0.30 -8.41
CA PRO A 405 1.67 0.40 -9.54
C PRO A 405 2.60 1.61 -9.38
N THR A 406 3.88 1.40 -9.65
CA THR A 406 4.83 2.51 -9.77
C THR A 406 4.48 3.43 -10.94
N ASP A 407 4.15 2.85 -12.08
CA ASP A 407 3.97 3.54 -13.35
C ASP A 407 3.05 2.76 -14.31
N LYS A 408 2.83 3.32 -15.51
CA LYS A 408 1.98 2.75 -16.55
C LYS A 408 2.51 1.43 -17.09
N ASP A 409 3.83 1.27 -17.22
CA ASP A 409 4.44 0.04 -17.74
C ASP A 409 4.32 -1.09 -16.71
N ALA A 410 4.54 -0.81 -15.42
CA ALA A 410 4.32 -1.76 -14.33
C ALA A 410 2.85 -2.21 -14.24
N MET A 411 1.92 -1.29 -14.49
CA MET A 411 0.50 -1.61 -14.58
C MET A 411 0.15 -2.46 -15.81
N GLU A 412 0.72 -2.15 -16.97
CA GLU A 412 0.48 -2.90 -18.20
C GLU A 412 1.01 -4.33 -18.08
N LEU A 413 2.22 -4.49 -17.55
CA LEU A 413 2.80 -5.80 -17.23
C LEU A 413 1.91 -6.57 -16.24
N ALA A 414 1.46 -5.92 -15.16
CA ALA A 414 0.55 -6.56 -14.21
C ALA A 414 -0.73 -7.06 -14.89
N ARG A 415 -1.32 -6.28 -15.83
CA ARG A 415 -2.49 -6.74 -16.59
C ARG A 415 -2.16 -7.95 -17.46
N LEU A 416 -0.99 -8.00 -18.10
CA LEU A 416 -0.56 -9.13 -18.92
C LEU A 416 -0.37 -10.39 -18.08
N GLU A 417 0.40 -10.31 -17.00
CA GLU A 417 0.65 -11.47 -16.12
C GLU A 417 -0.63 -11.96 -15.42
N ASN A 418 -1.50 -11.02 -15.03
CA ASN A 418 -2.78 -11.35 -14.42
C ASN A 418 -3.78 -12.00 -15.40
N ARG A 419 -3.50 -11.99 -16.71
CA ARG A 419 -4.31 -12.62 -17.76
C ARG A 419 -3.98 -14.11 -17.97
N GLU A 420 -3.07 -14.71 -17.17
CA GLU A 420 -2.77 -16.15 -17.18
C GLU A 420 -4.06 -16.97 -17.35
N ILE A 421 -4.20 -17.69 -18.47
CA ILE A 421 -5.48 -18.12 -19.09
C ILE A 421 -6.60 -18.48 -18.09
N GLY A 422 -7.49 -17.54 -17.82
CA GLY A 422 -8.87 -17.81 -17.45
C GLY A 422 -9.69 -17.97 -18.72
N ASN A 423 -10.20 -19.17 -19.02
CA ASN A 423 -11.09 -19.54 -20.13
C ASN A 423 -11.11 -18.63 -21.39
N ASN A 424 -10.52 -19.14 -22.48
CA ASN A 424 -10.59 -18.61 -23.85
C ASN A 424 -11.86 -17.81 -24.18
N GLY A 425 -11.75 -16.49 -24.23
CA GLY A 425 -12.78 -15.55 -24.68
C GLY A 425 -12.39 -14.10 -24.42
N GLY A 426 -12.90 -13.16 -25.21
CA GLY A 426 -12.70 -11.71 -25.00
C GLY A 426 -13.16 -11.21 -23.62
N ASP A 427 -13.94 -12.03 -22.91
CA ASP A 427 -14.38 -11.81 -21.53
C ASP A 427 -13.25 -12.04 -20.50
N ALA A 428 -12.23 -12.84 -20.81
CA ALA A 428 -11.11 -13.11 -19.93
C ALA A 428 -10.22 -11.88 -19.72
N ALA A 429 -9.93 -11.12 -20.78
CA ALA A 429 -9.16 -9.89 -20.69
C ALA A 429 -9.90 -8.82 -19.88
N LYS A 430 -11.21 -8.67 -20.11
CA LYS A 430 -12.08 -7.77 -19.32
C LYS A 430 -12.16 -8.20 -17.86
N ALA A 431 -12.29 -9.50 -17.59
CA ALA A 431 -12.33 -10.04 -16.23
C ALA A 431 -10.99 -9.88 -15.50
N ALA A 432 -9.85 -10.06 -16.18
CA ALA A 432 -8.52 -9.82 -15.62
C ALA A 432 -8.27 -8.34 -15.33
N ASP A 433 -8.73 -7.45 -16.21
CA ASP A 433 -8.65 -6.00 -15.98
C ASP A 433 -9.54 -5.57 -14.79
N GLN A 434 -10.76 -6.11 -14.68
CA GLN A 434 -11.65 -5.89 -13.52
C GLN A 434 -11.04 -6.43 -12.23
N ARG A 435 -10.42 -7.61 -12.27
CA ARG A 435 -9.72 -8.23 -11.14
C ARG A 435 -8.47 -7.43 -10.73
N THR A 436 -7.70 -6.93 -11.70
CA THR A 436 -6.56 -6.05 -11.43
C THR A 436 -7.05 -4.73 -10.81
N GLN A 437 -8.17 -4.19 -11.28
CA GLN A 437 -8.81 -3.02 -10.66
C GLN A 437 -9.27 -3.32 -9.23
N MET A 438 -9.82 -4.51 -8.98
CA MET A 438 -10.17 -4.96 -7.62
C MET A 438 -8.93 -5.07 -6.73
N LEU A 439 -7.80 -5.57 -7.24
CA LEU A 439 -6.53 -5.61 -6.53
C LEU A 439 -6.00 -4.22 -6.21
N LEU A 440 -6.08 -3.26 -7.13
CA LEU A 440 -5.71 -1.87 -6.88
C LEU A 440 -6.54 -1.27 -5.74
N ASN A 441 -7.84 -1.56 -5.71
CA ASN A 441 -8.72 -1.11 -4.65
C ASN A 441 -8.37 -1.75 -3.29
N ILE A 442 -7.91 -3.01 -3.29
CA ILE A 442 -7.43 -3.70 -2.08
C ILE A 442 -6.07 -3.13 -1.62
N LEU A 443 -5.15 -2.87 -2.55
CA LEU A 443 -3.78 -2.39 -2.28
C LEU A 443 -3.75 -0.91 -1.89
N GLY A 444 -4.66 -0.09 -2.42
CA GLY A 444 -4.81 1.31 -2.02
C GLY A 444 -5.18 1.50 -0.54
N ASN A 445 -5.75 0.48 0.10
CA ASN A 445 -6.09 0.47 1.52
C ASN A 445 -5.02 -0.19 2.41
N MET A 446 -3.95 -0.71 1.82
CA MET A 446 -2.96 -1.59 2.48
C MET A 446 -1.59 -0.91 2.70
N GLN A 447 -1.53 0.42 2.63
CA GLN A 447 -0.26 1.15 2.49
C GLN A 447 0.69 1.10 3.72
N GLN A 448 0.42 0.26 4.72
CA GLN A 448 1.32 -0.04 5.83
C GLN A 448 1.28 -1.54 6.23
N ASN A 449 1.61 -2.44 5.31
CA ASN A 449 1.86 -3.83 5.67
C ASN A 449 3.35 -4.08 5.87
N ALA A 450 3.73 -4.67 7.01
CA ALA A 450 5.08 -5.16 7.27
C ALA A 450 5.63 -5.97 6.09
N LYS A 451 4.79 -6.77 5.43
CA LYS A 451 5.16 -7.56 4.25
C LYS A 451 5.58 -6.76 3.03
N ILE A 452 5.09 -5.52 2.84
CA ILE A 452 5.57 -4.64 1.76
C ILE A 452 6.97 -4.14 2.09
N SER A 453 7.23 -3.77 3.35
CA SER A 453 8.56 -3.33 3.80
C SER A 453 9.57 -4.47 3.73
N GLU A 454 9.23 -5.66 4.23
CA GLU A 454 10.08 -6.85 4.16
C GLU A 454 10.36 -7.25 2.69
N SER A 455 9.34 -7.25 1.82
CA SER A 455 9.51 -7.56 0.39
C SER A 455 10.34 -6.48 -0.33
N THR A 456 10.25 -5.22 0.10
CA THR A 456 11.10 -4.13 -0.42
C THR A 456 12.56 -4.38 -0.04
N GLY A 457 12.83 -4.69 1.23
CA GLY A 457 14.17 -5.06 1.68
C GLY A 457 14.71 -6.26 0.92
N PHE A 458 13.90 -7.31 0.76
CA PHE A 458 14.28 -8.50 -0.01
C PHE A 458 14.63 -8.17 -1.47
N ALA A 459 13.81 -7.37 -2.15
CA ALA A 459 14.06 -6.92 -3.52
C ALA A 459 15.38 -6.14 -3.65
N GLU A 460 15.75 -5.33 -2.66
CA GLU A 460 17.03 -4.60 -2.65
C GLU A 460 18.24 -5.54 -2.55
N TYR A 461 18.19 -6.60 -1.72
CA TYR A 461 19.26 -7.59 -1.66
C TYR A 461 19.45 -8.30 -3.00
N LEU A 462 18.34 -8.71 -3.64
CA LEU A 462 18.38 -9.30 -4.97
C LEU A 462 18.97 -8.34 -6.01
N PHE A 463 18.56 -7.07 -5.99
CA PHE A 463 19.04 -6.06 -6.92
C PHE A 463 20.55 -5.80 -6.74
N LYS A 464 21.01 -5.67 -5.50
CA LYS A 464 22.43 -5.49 -5.15
C LYS A 464 23.27 -6.67 -5.61
N SER A 465 22.85 -7.90 -5.31
CA SER A 465 23.58 -9.12 -5.72
C SER A 465 23.53 -9.36 -7.23
N GLY A 466 22.45 -8.99 -7.90
CA GLY A 466 22.36 -8.97 -9.36
C GLY A 466 23.42 -8.07 -10.00
N ASN A 467 23.48 -6.80 -9.57
CA ASN A 467 24.48 -5.84 -10.05
C ASN A 467 25.92 -6.30 -9.75
N ALA A 468 26.19 -6.73 -8.51
CA ALA A 468 27.52 -7.22 -8.13
C ALA A 468 27.93 -8.48 -8.93
N GLY A 469 26.96 -9.30 -9.31
CA GLY A 469 27.17 -10.44 -10.19
C GLY A 469 27.27 -10.08 -11.67
N GLY A 470 27.14 -8.81 -12.06
CA GLY A 470 27.19 -8.37 -13.46
C GLY A 470 25.96 -8.76 -14.28
N ILE A 471 24.79 -8.84 -13.64
CA ILE A 471 23.48 -8.85 -14.29
C ILE A 471 23.07 -7.39 -14.52
N LYS A 472 22.50 -7.10 -15.68
CA LYS A 472 21.95 -5.78 -15.97
C LYS A 472 20.64 -5.61 -15.19
N MET A 473 20.69 -4.98 -14.03
CA MET A 473 19.48 -4.70 -13.25
C MET A 473 18.83 -3.40 -13.73
N ARG A 474 17.54 -3.47 -14.06
CA ARG A 474 16.80 -2.33 -14.61
C ARG A 474 16.09 -1.51 -13.55
N ARG A 475 15.29 -2.13 -12.68
CA ARG A 475 14.58 -1.43 -11.58
C ARG A 475 14.01 -2.36 -10.51
N VAL A 476 13.62 -1.78 -9.38
CA VAL A 476 12.70 -2.37 -8.41
C VAL A 476 11.40 -1.59 -8.44
N ALA A 477 10.32 -2.21 -8.92
CA ALA A 477 9.03 -1.58 -9.14
C ALA A 477 7.92 -2.22 -8.29
N GLN A 478 6.77 -1.56 -8.23
CA GLN A 478 5.58 -2.02 -7.53
C GLN A 478 4.47 -2.26 -8.55
N ALA A 479 3.69 -3.33 -8.36
CA ALA A 479 2.55 -3.63 -9.22
C ALA A 479 1.57 -4.62 -8.57
N PRO A 480 0.28 -4.60 -8.99
CA PRO A 480 -0.78 -5.43 -8.43
C PRO A 480 -0.78 -6.85 -9.03
N PHE A 481 0.29 -7.62 -8.84
CA PHE A 481 0.39 -8.99 -9.34
C PHE A 481 -0.44 -9.98 -8.51
N PHE A 482 -1.31 -10.75 -9.16
CA PHE A 482 -2.10 -11.80 -8.50
C PHE A 482 -1.26 -12.94 -7.95
N VAL A 483 -0.13 -13.26 -8.60
CA VAL A 483 0.78 -14.32 -8.14
C VAL A 483 1.49 -13.97 -6.83
N LEU A 484 1.50 -12.69 -6.42
CA LEU A 484 2.01 -12.27 -5.12
C LEU A 484 0.89 -12.11 -4.09
N ARG A 485 -0.38 -12.20 -4.53
CA ARG A 485 -1.55 -12.06 -3.65
C ARG A 485 -1.65 -13.25 -2.70
N GLY A 486 -1.74 -12.93 -1.41
CA GLY A 486 -1.98 -13.92 -0.37
C GLY A 486 -0.74 -14.69 0.06
N ALA A 487 0.45 -14.33 -0.42
CA ALA A 487 1.70 -14.78 0.16
C ALA A 487 1.79 -14.30 1.62
N ALA A 488 2.00 -15.23 2.56
CA ALA A 488 2.12 -14.92 3.99
C ALA A 488 3.54 -14.50 4.41
N MET A 489 4.49 -14.51 3.47
CA MET A 489 5.91 -14.23 3.63
C MET A 489 6.35 -13.13 2.65
N PRO A 490 7.56 -12.56 2.78
CA PRO A 490 8.12 -11.66 1.76
C PRO A 490 8.11 -12.31 0.38
N SER A 491 7.64 -11.56 -0.62
CA SER A 491 7.36 -12.09 -1.94
C SER A 491 7.78 -11.11 -3.03
N VAL A 492 8.46 -11.62 -4.06
CA VAL A 492 8.85 -10.85 -5.26
C VAL A 492 8.46 -11.59 -6.52
N LEU A 493 8.21 -10.83 -7.59
CA LEU A 493 8.20 -11.32 -8.96
C LEU A 493 9.45 -10.79 -9.67
N ILE A 494 10.20 -11.68 -10.32
CA ILE A 494 11.42 -11.35 -11.05
C ILE A 494 11.14 -11.51 -12.53
N GLU A 495 11.33 -10.43 -13.28
CA GLU A 495 11.41 -10.47 -14.73
C GLU A 495 12.88 -10.61 -15.13
N LEU A 496 13.26 -11.78 -15.65
CA LEU A 496 14.67 -12.13 -15.94
C LEU A 496 15.32 -11.25 -17.01
N GLY A 497 14.50 -10.70 -17.91
CA GLY A 497 14.88 -9.89 -19.08
C GLY A 497 13.78 -9.99 -20.14
N PHE A 498 13.88 -9.18 -21.20
CA PHE A 498 12.87 -9.04 -22.25
C PHE A 498 13.08 -10.04 -23.40
N ILE A 499 12.25 -11.07 -23.44
CA ILE A 499 12.23 -12.10 -24.50
C ILE A 499 12.01 -11.49 -25.89
N THR A 500 11.33 -10.34 -25.97
CA THR A 500 11.06 -9.64 -27.22
C THR A 500 12.27 -8.89 -27.78
N ASP A 501 13.29 -8.60 -26.98
CA ASP A 501 14.54 -8.01 -27.46
C ASP A 501 15.48 -9.10 -28.01
N LYS A 502 15.97 -8.93 -29.24
CA LYS A 502 16.77 -9.96 -29.93
C LYS A 502 18.12 -10.23 -29.27
N ASN A 503 18.74 -9.22 -28.68
CA ASN A 503 20.06 -9.39 -28.07
C ASN A 503 19.92 -9.99 -26.68
N GLU A 504 18.91 -9.55 -25.93
CA GLU A 504 18.62 -10.12 -24.63
C GLU A 504 18.10 -11.55 -24.72
N ALA A 505 17.26 -11.88 -25.70
CA ALA A 505 16.85 -13.26 -25.95
C ALA A 505 18.04 -14.21 -26.14
N LYS A 506 19.08 -13.80 -26.89
CA LYS A 506 20.30 -14.62 -27.02
C LYS A 506 20.97 -14.89 -25.68
N LEU A 507 21.02 -13.89 -24.79
CA LEU A 507 21.55 -14.06 -23.44
C LEU A 507 20.64 -14.96 -22.59
N LEU A 508 19.32 -14.77 -22.65
CA LEU A 508 18.36 -15.57 -21.89
C LEU A 508 18.36 -17.05 -22.33
N ALA A 509 18.65 -17.34 -23.60
CA ALA A 509 18.82 -18.69 -24.11
C ALA A 509 20.15 -19.35 -23.70
N ASP A 510 21.15 -18.57 -23.26
CA ASP A 510 22.47 -19.06 -22.91
C ASP A 510 22.50 -19.68 -21.50
N GLY A 511 22.88 -20.95 -21.42
CA GLY A 511 22.90 -21.69 -20.16
C GLY A 511 23.91 -21.17 -19.13
N VAL A 512 25.01 -20.55 -19.56
CA VAL A 512 26.01 -19.91 -18.67
C VAL A 512 25.42 -18.62 -18.10
N TYR A 513 24.73 -17.82 -18.91
CA TYR A 513 24.04 -16.62 -18.44
C TYR A 513 22.89 -16.96 -17.47
N GLN A 514 22.12 -18.00 -17.76
CA GLN A 514 21.11 -18.52 -16.82
C GLN A 514 21.71 -18.96 -15.48
N ALA A 515 22.84 -19.66 -15.49
CA ALA A 515 23.54 -20.05 -14.28
C ALA A 515 24.08 -18.82 -13.52
N LYS A 516 24.58 -17.80 -14.23
CA LYS A 516 25.01 -16.52 -13.66
C LYS A 516 23.86 -15.82 -12.95
N MET A 517 22.68 -15.71 -13.58
CA MET A 517 21.47 -15.16 -12.97
C MET A 517 21.08 -15.92 -11.70
N ALA A 518 21.02 -17.26 -11.78
CA ALA A 518 20.70 -18.10 -10.64
C ALA A 518 21.69 -17.94 -9.47
N ASN A 519 22.99 -17.82 -9.75
CA ASN A 519 24.02 -17.60 -8.74
C ASN A 519 23.89 -16.23 -8.05
N SER A 520 23.64 -15.17 -8.83
CA SER A 520 23.43 -13.82 -8.30
C SER A 520 22.19 -13.75 -7.41
N LEU A 521 21.07 -14.33 -7.85
CA LEU A 521 19.83 -14.37 -7.08
C LEU A 521 19.98 -15.21 -5.81
N ALA A 522 20.64 -16.39 -5.89
CA ALA A 522 20.91 -17.23 -4.73
C ALA A 522 21.75 -16.50 -3.67
N LYS A 523 22.73 -15.68 -4.10
CA LYS A 523 23.52 -14.85 -3.19
C LYS A 523 22.65 -13.80 -2.49
N GLY A 524 21.78 -13.10 -3.22
CA GLY A 524 20.86 -12.12 -2.64
C GLY A 524 19.88 -12.73 -1.65
N ILE A 525 19.34 -13.92 -1.96
CA ILE A 525 18.47 -14.69 -1.03
C ILE A 525 19.24 -15.08 0.23
N GLN A 526 20.45 -15.63 0.10
CA GLN A 526 21.27 -16.00 1.24
C GLN A 526 21.60 -14.79 2.12
N ASP A 527 21.95 -13.66 1.50
CA ASP A 527 22.30 -12.44 2.23
C ASP A 527 21.08 -11.86 2.96
N TYR A 528 19.90 -11.90 2.35
CA TYR A 528 18.67 -11.50 3.03
C TYR A 528 18.40 -12.37 4.27
N LEU A 529 18.40 -13.70 4.11
CA LEU A 529 18.14 -14.69 5.17
C LEU A 529 19.20 -14.72 6.29
N LYS A 530 20.37 -14.12 6.09
CA LYS A 530 21.40 -13.99 7.14
C LYS A 530 21.20 -12.75 8.01
N ASN A 531 20.50 -11.75 7.50
CA ASN A 531 20.34 -10.44 8.13
C ASN A 531 18.93 -10.22 8.70
N HIS A 532 18.05 -11.21 8.55
CA HIS A 532 16.67 -11.29 9.06
C HIS A 532 16.48 -12.73 9.55
#